data_AF-A0A8R7U1E1-F1
#
_entry.id   AF-A0A8R7U1E1-F1
#
_cell.length_a   1.000
_cell.length_b   1.000
_cell.length_c   1.000
_cell.angle_alpha   90.00
_cell.angle_beta   90.00
_cell.angle_gamma   90.00
#
_symmetry.space_group_name_H-M   'P 1'
#
loop_
_entity.id
_entity.type
_entity.pdbx_description
1 polymer ?
#
loop_
_entity_poly.entity_id
_entity_poly.type
_entity_poly.pdbx_seq_one_letter_code
_entity_poly.pdbx_strand_id
1 'polypeptide(L)'
;MFDGHHGSGAARYAKNNKLNNVLHATRDEWLAVLPRSLVAAFVKTDKDLQAAVESSGTTVTFVIIDEWVVTVPSVGDSRCILESADGSLYHLSVDHRFDSNRDEVERVTAWGSKVGQLNVVGGPEVGPLRCWTGGLSLSR
;
A
#
# COMPACT_ATOMS: atom_id res chain seq x y z
N MET A 1 2.20 -9.60 -3.68
CA MET A 1 1.07 -9.73 -2.75
C MET A 1 0.06 -8.61 -2.99
N PHE A 2 -1.22 -8.96 -2.91
CA PHE A 2 -2.36 -8.07 -3.10
C PHE A 2 -3.39 -8.50 -2.07
N ASP A 3 -3.51 -7.77 -0.97
CA ASP A 3 -4.50 -8.09 0.06
C ASP A 3 -5.75 -7.24 -0.19
N GLY A 4 -6.83 -7.86 -0.65
CA GLY A 4 -8.06 -7.18 -1.03
C GLY A 4 -9.02 -7.01 0.15
N HIS A 5 -9.71 -5.88 0.22
CA HIS A 5 -10.71 -5.60 1.26
C HIS A 5 -11.96 -4.96 0.66
N HIS A 6 -13.12 -5.24 1.27
CA HIS A 6 -14.44 -4.84 0.76
C HIS A 6 -14.75 -5.36 -0.66
N GLY A 7 -14.11 -6.47 -1.06
CA GLY A 7 -14.24 -7.10 -2.37
C GLY A 7 -12.87 -7.50 -2.94
N SER A 8 -12.87 -8.16 -4.10
CA SER A 8 -11.63 -8.62 -4.76
C SER A 8 -11.29 -7.86 -6.04
N GLY A 9 -12.13 -6.91 -6.45
CA GLY A 9 -12.00 -6.20 -7.72
C GLY A 9 -10.70 -5.41 -7.83
N ALA A 10 -10.38 -4.60 -6.81
CA ALA A 10 -9.15 -3.82 -6.76
C ALA A 10 -7.90 -4.71 -6.77
N ALA A 11 -7.87 -5.78 -5.98
CA ALA A 11 -6.76 -6.74 -5.95
C ALA A 11 -6.52 -7.39 -7.33
N ARG A 12 -7.60 -7.84 -7.99
CA ARG A 12 -7.54 -8.43 -9.34
C ARG A 12 -7.12 -7.42 -10.40
N TYR A 13 -7.69 -6.23 -10.39
CA TYR A 13 -7.36 -5.17 -11.34
C TYR A 13 -5.89 -4.78 -11.22
N ALA A 14 -5.44 -4.50 -9.99
CA ALA A 14 -4.06 -4.19 -9.73
C ALA A 14 -3.19 -5.33 -10.28
N LYS A 15 -3.48 -6.60 -9.96
CA LYS A 15 -2.68 -7.76 -10.40
C LYS A 15 -2.48 -7.81 -11.91
N ASN A 16 -3.52 -7.50 -12.66
CA ASN A 16 -3.50 -7.60 -14.11
C ASN A 16 -2.87 -6.37 -14.81
N ASN A 17 -2.70 -5.24 -14.10
CA ASN A 17 -2.28 -3.97 -14.72
C ASN A 17 -0.99 -3.36 -14.15
N LYS A 18 -0.40 -3.90 -13.08
CA LYS A 18 0.76 -3.28 -12.38
C LYS A 18 1.96 -3.00 -13.30
N LEU A 19 2.32 -3.95 -14.15
CA LEU A 19 3.54 -3.86 -14.96
C LEU A 19 3.34 -2.99 -16.21
N ASN A 20 2.13 -2.97 -16.76
CA ASN A 20 1.80 -2.15 -17.93
C ASN A 20 1.99 -0.65 -17.66
N ASN A 21 1.81 -0.23 -16.41
CA ASN A 21 1.96 1.17 -16.01
C ASN A 21 3.40 1.56 -15.63
N VAL A 22 4.34 0.60 -15.52
CA VAL A 22 5.74 0.85 -15.07
C VAL A 22 6.73 0.90 -16.25
N LEU A 23 6.37 0.36 -17.42
CA LEU A 23 7.33 0.01 -18.47
C LEU A 23 7.37 1.01 -19.63
N HIS A 24 8.29 2.01 -19.58
CA HIS A 24 8.73 2.76 -20.77
C HIS A 24 10.18 3.31 -20.67
N ALA A 25 11.12 2.60 -20.05
CA ALA A 25 12.51 3.09 -19.92
C ALA A 25 13.56 2.08 -20.41
N THR A 26 14.70 2.61 -20.88
CA THR A 26 15.87 1.81 -21.26
C THR A 26 16.55 1.23 -20.01
N ARG A 27 17.31 0.14 -20.18
CA ARG A 27 17.99 -0.55 -19.07
C ARG A 27 18.95 0.37 -18.30
N ASP A 28 19.70 1.20 -19.03
CA ASP A 28 20.74 2.06 -18.45
C ASP A 28 20.18 3.19 -17.58
N GLU A 29 18.93 3.59 -17.83
CA GLU A 29 18.22 4.62 -17.05
C GLU A 29 17.27 4.01 -16.02
N TRP A 30 17.02 2.71 -16.11
CA TRP A 30 15.95 1.99 -15.40
C TRP A 30 15.99 2.24 -13.90
N LEU A 31 17.13 2.07 -13.25
CA LEU A 31 17.27 2.25 -11.81
C LEU A 31 16.99 3.69 -11.36
N ALA A 32 17.32 4.68 -12.18
CA ALA A 32 17.12 6.10 -11.87
C ALA A 32 15.67 6.56 -12.07
N VAL A 33 14.92 5.89 -12.95
CA VAL A 33 13.52 6.23 -13.24
C VAL A 33 12.53 5.33 -12.50
N LEU A 34 12.92 4.10 -12.15
CA LEU A 34 12.06 3.09 -11.55
C LEU A 34 11.28 3.60 -10.33
N PRO A 35 11.87 4.31 -9.33
CA PRO A 35 11.10 4.82 -8.21
C PRO A 35 9.96 5.76 -8.63
N ARG A 36 10.23 6.67 -9.58
CA ARG A 36 9.22 7.62 -10.09
C ARG A 36 8.18 6.90 -10.94
N SER A 37 8.58 5.94 -11.77
CA SER A 37 7.67 5.11 -12.56
C SER A 37 6.74 4.28 -11.68
N LEU A 38 7.24 3.73 -10.56
CA LEU A 38 6.44 2.99 -9.59
C LEU A 38 5.39 3.89 -8.91
N VAL A 39 5.76 5.10 -8.49
CA VAL A 39 4.80 6.08 -7.95
C VAL A 39 3.75 6.43 -8.99
N ALA A 40 4.15 6.72 -10.23
CA ALA A 40 3.23 7.03 -11.32
C ALA A 40 2.27 5.86 -11.60
N ALA A 41 2.77 4.62 -11.55
CA ALA A 41 1.98 3.42 -11.73
C ALA A 41 0.93 3.24 -10.63
N PHE A 42 1.29 3.45 -9.36
CA PHE A 42 0.34 3.42 -8.25
C PHE A 42 -0.76 4.48 -8.40
N VAL A 43 -0.37 5.72 -8.69
CA VAL A 43 -1.32 6.83 -8.89
C VAL A 43 -2.25 6.56 -10.07
N LYS A 44 -1.72 6.02 -11.18
CA LYS A 44 -2.55 5.67 -12.33
C LYS A 44 -3.53 4.54 -11.99
N THR A 45 -3.04 3.47 -11.34
CA THR A 45 -3.92 2.36 -10.93
C THR A 45 -5.02 2.83 -9.99
N ASP A 46 -4.74 3.70 -9.02
CA ASP A 46 -5.74 4.27 -8.12
C ASP A 46 -6.80 5.09 -8.87
N LYS A 47 -6.37 5.94 -9.82
CA LYS A 47 -7.29 6.70 -10.68
C LYS A 47 -8.15 5.81 -11.58
N ASP A 48 -7.57 4.76 -12.15
CA ASP A 48 -8.28 3.81 -13.01
C ASP A 48 -9.36 3.07 -12.20
N LEU A 49 -9.06 2.68 -10.95
CA LEU A 49 -10.02 2.06 -10.02
C LEU A 49 -11.16 3.00 -9.64
N GLN A 50 -10.84 4.26 -9.32
CA GLN A 50 -11.84 5.29 -9.02
C GLN A 50 -12.78 5.53 -10.22
N ALA A 51 -12.23 5.59 -11.43
CA ALA A 51 -13.01 5.76 -12.66
C ALA A 51 -13.92 4.55 -12.97
N ALA A 52 -13.50 3.35 -12.59
CA ALA A 52 -14.30 2.13 -12.74
C ALA A 52 -15.40 1.99 -11.66
N VAL A 53 -15.52 2.95 -10.73
CA VAL A 53 -16.42 2.89 -9.56
C VAL A 53 -16.18 1.61 -8.74
N GLU A 54 -14.92 1.18 -8.69
CA GLU A 54 -14.51 0.04 -7.86
C GLU A 54 -14.49 0.47 -6.39
N SER A 55 -15.31 -0.17 -5.56
CA SER A 55 -15.47 0.18 -4.15
C SER A 55 -14.63 -0.68 -3.20
N SER A 56 -14.07 -1.78 -3.71
CA SER A 56 -13.04 -2.54 -2.99
C SER A 56 -11.70 -1.82 -3.01
N GLY A 57 -10.85 -2.14 -2.04
CA GLY A 57 -9.47 -1.66 -1.98
C GLY A 57 -8.49 -2.81 -1.90
N THR A 58 -7.19 -2.51 -2.04
CA THR A 58 -6.16 -3.53 -1.89
C THR A 58 -4.84 -2.95 -1.40
N THR A 59 -4.11 -3.69 -0.56
CA THR A 59 -2.68 -3.45 -0.37
C THR A 59 -1.90 -3.90 -1.60
N VAL A 60 -0.67 -3.43 -1.70
CA VAL A 60 0.26 -3.88 -2.72
C VAL A 60 1.63 -4.00 -2.11
N THR A 61 2.25 -5.18 -2.25
CA THR A 61 3.69 -5.35 -2.04
C THR A 61 4.23 -6.29 -3.11
N PHE A 62 5.28 -5.90 -3.83
CA PHE A 62 5.94 -6.81 -4.77
C PHE A 62 7.43 -6.51 -4.84
N VAL A 63 8.20 -7.44 -5.41
CA VAL A 63 9.65 -7.37 -5.48
C VAL A 63 10.06 -7.32 -6.94
N ILE A 64 10.93 -6.37 -7.27
CA ILE A 64 11.65 -6.32 -8.54
C ILE A 64 13.10 -6.64 -8.22
N ILE A 65 13.63 -7.65 -8.91
CA ILE A 65 15.04 -8.05 -8.80
C ILE A 65 15.68 -7.73 -10.15
N ASP A 66 16.66 -6.84 -10.15
CA ASP A 66 17.47 -6.48 -11.31
C ASP A 66 18.95 -6.70 -10.97
N GLU A 67 19.49 -7.83 -11.43
CA GLU A 67 20.81 -8.35 -11.07
C GLU A 67 21.05 -8.36 -9.55
N TRP A 68 21.69 -7.32 -9.04
CA TRP A 68 22.10 -7.17 -7.64
C TRP A 68 21.21 -6.21 -6.85
N VAL A 69 20.24 -5.56 -7.50
CA VAL A 69 19.35 -4.58 -6.90
C VAL A 69 17.98 -5.20 -6.63
N VAL A 70 17.54 -5.13 -5.37
CA VAL A 70 16.20 -5.51 -4.94
C VAL A 70 15.40 -4.24 -4.66
N THR A 71 14.33 -4.02 -5.42
CA THR A 71 13.40 -2.89 -5.21
C THR A 71 12.05 -3.43 -4.75
N VAL A 72 11.54 -2.88 -3.64
CA VAL A 72 10.27 -3.32 -3.05
C VAL A 72 9.28 -2.14 -3.00
N PRO A 73 8.49 -1.92 -4.06
CA PRO A 73 7.31 -1.07 -3.97
C PRO A 73 6.26 -1.68 -3.02
N SER A 74 5.85 -0.88 -2.03
CA SER A 74 4.81 -1.26 -1.06
C SER A 74 3.84 -0.11 -0.75
N VAL A 75 2.55 -0.44 -0.65
CA VAL A 75 1.48 0.44 -0.16
C VAL A 75 0.51 -0.41 0.67
N GLY A 76 0.29 -0.02 1.94
CA GLY A 76 -0.54 -0.75 2.89
C GLY A 76 0.29 -1.47 3.96
N ASP A 77 -0.26 -2.51 4.57
CA ASP A 77 0.36 -3.26 5.68
C ASP A 77 0.78 -4.69 5.33
N SER A 78 0.79 -5.02 4.04
CA SER A 78 1.52 -6.20 3.57
C SER A 78 3.02 -5.93 3.66
N ARG A 79 3.79 -6.94 4.08
CA ARG A 79 5.21 -6.78 4.43
C ARG A 79 6.13 -7.66 3.61
N CYS A 80 7.29 -7.12 3.23
CA CYS A 80 8.39 -7.86 2.61
C CYS A 80 9.59 -7.89 3.56
N ILE A 81 10.09 -9.10 3.82
CA ILE A 81 11.29 -9.36 4.62
C ILE A 81 12.19 -10.26 3.79
N LEU A 82 13.48 -9.94 3.77
CA LEU A 82 14.53 -10.76 3.17
C LEU A 82 15.38 -11.37 4.27
N GLU A 83 15.52 -12.69 4.28
CA GLU A 83 16.49 -13.39 5.10
C GLU A 83 17.76 -13.65 4.27
N SER A 84 18.92 -13.21 4.75
CA SER A 84 20.21 -13.48 4.11
C SER A 84 20.73 -14.87 4.44
N ALA A 85 21.74 -15.31 3.70
CA ALA A 85 22.36 -16.62 3.90
C ALA A 85 23.01 -16.81 5.29
N ASP A 86 23.35 -15.72 5.98
CA ASP A 86 23.85 -15.74 7.36
C ASP A 86 22.73 -15.71 8.43
N GLY A 87 21.46 -15.71 8.01
CA GLY A 87 20.29 -15.67 8.88
C GLY A 87 19.85 -14.27 9.32
N SER A 88 20.49 -13.19 8.82
CA SER A 88 20.06 -11.83 9.12
C SER A 88 18.74 -11.48 8.43
N LEU A 89 17.86 -10.76 9.13
CA LEU A 89 16.56 -10.32 8.59
C LEU A 89 16.61 -8.85 8.18
N TYR A 90 16.24 -8.58 6.92
CA TYR A 90 16.12 -7.25 6.33
C TYR A 90 14.66 -6.94 6.06
N HIS A 91 14.13 -5.92 6.73
CA HIS A 91 12.79 -5.40 6.46
C HIS A 91 12.83 -4.50 5.23
N LEU A 92 12.31 -4.98 4.10
CA LEU A 92 12.36 -4.27 2.82
C LEU A 92 11.13 -3.38 2.57
N SER A 93 10.14 -3.41 3.47
CA SER A 93 8.98 -2.53 3.44
C SER A 93 8.58 -2.10 4.85
N VAL A 94 7.80 -1.04 4.94
CA VAL A 94 7.19 -0.54 6.18
C VAL A 94 5.68 -0.67 6.07
N ASP A 95 5.02 -1.02 7.17
CA ASP A 95 3.56 -1.07 7.21
C ASP A 95 2.99 0.35 7.30
N HIS A 96 2.04 0.67 6.43
CA HIS A 96 1.34 1.95 6.46
C HIS A 96 0.12 1.83 7.39
N ARG A 97 0.30 2.22 8.66
CA ARG A 97 -0.72 2.14 9.72
C ARG A 97 -0.95 3.52 10.32
N PHE A 98 -2.19 3.81 10.69
CA PHE A 98 -2.50 5.07 11.36
C PHE A 98 -1.79 5.20 12.72
N ASP A 99 -1.61 4.08 13.42
CA ASP A 99 -0.92 4.03 14.72
C ASP A 99 0.53 4.54 14.66
N SER A 100 1.18 4.46 13.49
CA SER A 100 2.57 4.87 13.28
C SER A 100 2.72 6.16 12.46
N ASN A 101 1.62 6.75 11.95
CA ASN A 101 1.67 7.89 11.03
C ASN A 101 0.70 9.00 11.45
N ARG A 102 1.13 9.84 12.41
CA ARG A 102 0.29 10.94 12.93
C ARG A 102 -0.06 11.98 11.87
N ASP A 103 0.88 12.29 10.97
CA ASP A 103 0.64 13.25 9.89
C ASP A 103 -0.49 12.77 8.96
N GLU A 104 -0.58 11.46 8.73
CA GLU A 104 -1.64 10.89 7.93
C GLU A 104 -2.99 10.87 8.67
N VAL A 105 -2.99 10.66 9.99
CA VAL A 105 -4.19 10.86 10.84
C VAL A 105 -4.68 12.29 10.75
N GLU A 106 -3.80 13.27 10.96
CA GLU A 106 -4.11 14.70 10.90
C GLU A 106 -4.68 15.08 9.52
N ARG A 107 -4.04 14.57 8.45
CA ARG A 107 -4.51 14.81 7.09
C ARG A 107 -5.91 14.24 6.88
N VAL A 108 -6.16 12.95 7.11
CA VAL A 108 -7.48 12.39 6.79
C VAL A 108 -8.58 13.00 7.67
N THR A 109 -8.27 13.35 8.91
CA THR A 109 -9.21 14.07 9.79
C THR A 109 -9.51 15.48 9.30
N ALA A 110 -8.52 16.21 8.78
CA ALA A 110 -8.76 17.52 8.14
C ALA A 110 -9.67 17.43 6.90
N TRP A 111 -9.71 16.27 6.24
CA TRP A 111 -10.62 15.97 5.12
C TRP A 111 -11.98 15.41 5.57
N GLY A 112 -12.27 15.39 6.87
CA GLY A 112 -13.57 15.00 7.45
C GLY A 112 -13.69 13.52 7.84
N SER A 113 -12.62 12.72 7.70
CA SER A 113 -12.62 11.33 8.16
C SER A 113 -12.54 11.25 9.69
N LYS A 114 -13.25 10.28 10.28
CA LYS A 114 -13.10 9.97 11.70
C LYS A 114 -12.06 8.86 11.86
N VAL A 115 -10.98 9.13 12.60
CA VAL A 115 -9.96 8.12 12.93
C VAL A 115 -10.05 7.80 14.42
N GLY A 116 -10.12 6.51 14.74
CA GLY A 116 -10.19 6.07 16.14
C GLY A 116 -10.18 4.55 16.26
N GLN A 117 -10.01 4.07 17.48
CA GLN A 117 -10.15 2.66 17.80
C GLN A 117 -11.63 2.25 17.79
N LEU A 118 -11.91 0.95 17.79
CA LEU A 118 -13.29 0.47 17.84
C LEU A 118 -13.85 0.76 19.24
N ASN A 119 -14.91 1.56 19.31
CA ASN A 119 -15.64 1.80 20.54
C ASN A 119 -16.77 0.77 20.66
N VAL A 120 -16.66 -0.13 21.63
CA VAL A 120 -17.76 -1.03 22.01
C VAL A 120 -18.72 -0.22 22.86
N VAL A 121 -20.00 -0.11 22.49
CA VAL A 121 -20.98 0.74 23.19
C VAL A 121 -20.98 0.46 24.71
N GLY A 122 -20.55 1.44 25.49
CA GLY A 122 -20.44 1.34 26.96
C GLY A 122 -19.21 0.58 27.48
N GLY A 123 -18.27 0.24 26.60
CA GLY A 123 -17.04 -0.49 26.89
C GLY A 123 -15.76 0.25 26.46
N PRO A 124 -14.59 -0.38 26.64
CA PRO A 124 -13.30 0.23 26.31
C PRO A 124 -13.09 0.34 24.79
N GLU A 125 -12.24 1.27 24.40
CA GLU A 125 -11.71 1.34 23.04
C GLU A 125 -10.71 0.20 22.79
N VAL A 126 -10.86 -0.51 21.68
CA VAL A 126 -10.08 -1.71 21.39
C VAL A 126 -9.52 -1.74 19.96
N GLY A 127 -8.33 -2.34 19.82
CA GLY A 127 -7.69 -2.60 18.53
C GLY A 127 -6.88 -1.42 17.97
N PRO A 128 -6.40 -1.54 16.72
CA PRO A 128 -5.63 -0.47 16.08
C PRO A 128 -6.51 0.73 15.71
N LEU A 129 -5.88 1.87 15.42
CA LEU A 129 -6.57 3.02 14.83
C LEU A 129 -7.16 2.67 13.46
N ARG A 130 -8.39 3.12 13.22
CA ARG A 130 -9.15 2.88 12.00
C ARG A 130 -9.78 4.16 11.49
N CYS A 131 -9.81 4.33 10.17
CA CYS A 131 -10.52 5.38 9.48
C CYS A 131 -11.96 4.93 9.14
N TRP A 132 -12.92 5.81 9.40
CA TRP A 132 -14.35 5.61 9.16
C TRP A 132 -14.90 6.59 8.11
N THR A 133 -15.87 6.17 7.31
CA THR A 133 -16.58 4.87 7.30
C THR A 133 -15.78 3.75 6.62
N GLY A 134 -15.88 2.51 7.11
CA GLY A 134 -15.20 1.33 6.51
C GLY A 134 -14.21 0.62 7.44
N GLY A 135 -13.81 1.26 8.56
CA GLY A 135 -13.03 0.60 9.61
C GLY A 135 -11.62 0.19 9.17
N LEU A 136 -11.05 0.86 8.17
CA LEU A 136 -9.74 0.54 7.62
C LEU A 136 -8.63 1.02 8.55
N SER A 137 -7.73 0.13 8.95
CA SER A 137 -6.57 0.46 9.79
C SER A 137 -5.31 0.85 9.02
N LEU A 138 -5.46 1.11 7.73
CA LEU A 138 -4.38 1.38 6.78
C LEU A 138 -4.20 2.87 6.55
N SER A 139 -2.97 3.34 6.65
CA SER A 139 -2.54 4.67 6.21
C SER A 139 -1.96 4.59 4.79
N ARG A 140 -1.62 5.75 4.20
CA ARG A 140 -0.76 5.79 3.01
C ARG A 140 0.71 5.94 3.38
#